data_AF-A0A151IUK9-F1
#
_entry.id   AF-A0A151IUK9-F1
#
_cell.length_a   1.000
_cell.length_b   1.000
_cell.length_c   1.000
_cell.angle_alpha   90.00
_cell.angle_beta   90.00
_cell.angle_gamma   90.00
#
_symmetry.space_group_name_H-M   'P 1'
#
loop_
_entity.id
_entity.type
_entity.pdbx_description
1 polymer ?
#
loop_
_entity_poly.entity_id
_entity_poly.type
_entity_poly.pdbx_seq_one_letter_code
_entity_poly.pdbx_strand_id
1 'polypeptide(L)' 'LSFYSDNFLILRFLIVCKFNIEKCKIRIRNYYKQRSDLPEWFTNTDPFRPKLQEILNLG' A
#
# COMPACT_ATOMS: atom_id res chain seq x y z
N LEU A 1 -10.64 17.06 0.41
CA LEU A 1 -9.38 16.39 0.79
C LEU A 1 -9.21 15.01 0.14
N SER A 2 -10.23 14.15 0.06
CA SER A 2 -10.09 12.77 -0.47
C SER A 2 -9.61 12.70 -1.92
N PHE A 3 -10.17 13.52 -2.81
CA PHE A 3 -9.79 13.52 -4.24
C PHE A 3 -8.29 13.77 -4.49
N TYR A 4 -7.66 14.61 -3.67
CA TYR A 4 -6.21 14.85 -3.77
C TYR A 4 -5.45 13.58 -3.37
N SER A 5 -5.80 12.96 -2.26
CA SER A 5 -5.21 11.69 -1.82
C SER A 5 -5.39 10.56 -2.84
N ASP A 6 -6.55 10.48 -3.49
CA ASP A 6 -6.85 9.45 -4.50
C ASP A 6 -6.04 9.67 -5.79
N ASN A 7 -5.92 10.93 -6.25
CA ASN A 7 -5.09 11.27 -7.41
C ASN A 7 -3.61 10.95 -7.17
N PHE A 8 -3.10 11.23 -5.97
CA PHE A 8 -1.72 10.88 -5.60
C PHE A 8 -1.51 9.36 -5.54
N LEU A 9 -2.50 8.62 -5.05
CA LEU A 9 -2.43 7.16 -5.01
C LEU A 9 -2.37 6.56 -6.42
N ILE A 10 -3.24 7.02 -7.33
CA ILE A 10 -3.22 6.59 -8.73
C ILE A 10 -1.89 6.94 -9.39
N LEU A 11 -1.38 8.15 -9.18
CA LEU A 11 -0.10 8.60 -9.73
C LEU A 11 1.06 7.70 -9.29
N ARG A 12 1.08 7.27 -8.02
CA ARG A 12 2.11 6.33 -7.50
C ARG A 12 2.09 5.00 -8.26
N PHE A 13 0.90 4.44 -8.51
CA PHE A 13 0.79 3.21 -9.31
C PHE A 13 1.28 3.41 -10.74
N LEU A 14 0.93 4.54 -11.36
CA LEU A 14 1.37 4.88 -12.72
C LEU A 14 2.89 5.01 -12.81
N ILE A 15 3.52 5.75 -11.89
CA ILE A 15 4.98 5.95 -11.86
C ILE A 15 5.70 4.60 -11.73
N VAL A 16 5.29 3.77 -10.77
CA VAL A 16 5.90 2.44 -10.55
C VAL A 16 5.74 1.52 -11.77
N CYS A 17 4.63 1.67 -12.49
CA CYS A 17 4.38 0.90 -13.71
C CYS A 17 5.00 1.52 -14.97
N LYS A 18 5.80 2.60 -14.84
CA LYS A 18 6.35 3.37 -15.98
C LYS A 18 5.23 3.77 -16.97
N PHE A 19 4.09 4.17 -16.43
CA PHE A 19 2.87 4.52 -17.17
C PHE A 19 2.29 3.40 -18.06
N ASN A 20 2.72 2.14 -17.88
CA ASN A 20 2.06 1.00 -18.51
C ASN A 20 0.71 0.74 -17.82
N ILE A 21 -0.38 1.01 -18.54
CA ILE A 21 -1.74 0.98 -18.01
C ILE A 21 -2.18 -0.43 -17.60
N GLU A 22 -1.85 -1.46 -18.38
CA GLU A 22 -2.25 -2.84 -18.07
C GLU A 22 -1.57 -3.36 -16.81
N LYS A 23 -0.26 -3.09 -16.66
CA LYS A 23 0.47 -3.40 -15.41
C LYS A 23 -0.11 -2.62 -14.22
N CYS A 24 -0.48 -1.36 -14.42
CA CYS A 24 -1.08 -0.52 -13.39
C CYS A 24 -2.41 -1.09 -12.90
N LYS A 25 -3.31 -1.50 -13.80
CA LYS A 25 -4.59 -2.14 -13.46
C LYS A 25 -4.40 -3.40 -12.61
N ILE A 26 -3.48 -4.28 -13.00
CA ILE A 26 -3.18 -5.50 -12.25
C ILE A 26 -2.68 -5.15 -10.84
N ARG A 27 -1.76 -4.19 -10.74
CA ARG A 27 -1.17 -3.80 -9.45
C ARG A 27 -2.18 -3.15 -8.50
N ILE A 28 -3.07 -2.31 -9.03
CA ILE A 28 -4.18 -1.71 -8.26
C ILE A 28 -5.11 -2.81 -7.72
N ARG A 29 -5.53 -3.77 -8.57
CA ARG A 29 -6.36 -4.90 -8.12
C ARG A 29 -5.69 -5.69 -7.01
N ASN A 30 -4.41 -6.02 -7.18
CA ASN A 30 -3.66 -6.77 -6.18
C ASN A 30 -3.48 -6.01 -4.87
N TYR A 31 -3.32 -4.68 -4.92
CA TYR A 31 -3.25 -3.83 -3.73
C TYR A 31 -4.53 -3.92 -2.90
N TYR A 32 -5.69 -3.75 -3.52
CA TYR A 32 -6.97 -3.83 -2.81
C TYR A 32 -7.29 -5.26 -2.36
N LYS A 33 -6.94 -6.27 -3.17
CA LYS A 33 -7.08 -7.68 -2.79
C LYS A 33 -6.29 -8.00 -1.51
N GLN A 34 -5.02 -7.61 -1.44
CA GLN A 34 -4.19 -7.84 -0.24
C GLN A 34 -4.75 -7.16 1.01
N ARG A 35 -5.28 -5.93 0.87
CA ARG A 35 -5.90 -5.22 2.00
C ARG A 35 -7.20 -5.87 2.47
N SER A 36 -7.92 -6.50 1.56
CA SER A 36 -9.13 -7.27 1.89
C SER A 36 -8.79 -8.61 2.52
N ASP A 37 -7.79 -9.32 1.99
CA ASP A 37 -7.44 -10.68 2.39
C ASP A 37 -6.63 -10.69 3.71
N LEU A 38 -5.85 -9.64 4.00
CA LEU A 38 -4.95 -9.53 5.16
C LEU A 38 -5.12 -8.18 5.88
N PRO A 39 -6.32 -7.86 6.41
CA PRO A 39 -6.58 -6.56 7.04
C PRO A 39 -5.63 -6.27 8.20
N GLU A 40 -5.19 -7.29 8.95
CA GLU A 40 -4.32 -7.18 10.11
C GLU A 40 -2.95 -6.54 9.79
N TRP A 41 -2.47 -6.65 8.56
CA TRP A 41 -1.22 -6.00 8.12
C TRP A 41 -1.40 -4.51 7.85
N PHE A 42 -2.63 -4.08 7.57
CA PHE A 42 -2.94 -2.70 7.20
C PHE A 42 -3.72 -1.95 8.29
N THR A 43 -4.08 -2.62 9.38
CA THR A 43 -4.67 -2.03 10.58
C THR A 43 -3.64 -1.81 11.67
N ASN A 44 -3.71 -0.67 12.36
CA ASN A 44 -2.85 -0.33 13.50
C ASN A 44 -1.34 -0.36 13.17
N THR A 45 -0.97 0.38 12.13
CA THR A 45 0.40 0.56 11.61
C THR A 45 1.21 1.59 12.41
N ASP A 46 0.94 1.76 13.70
CA ASP A 46 1.72 2.64 14.56
C ASP A 46 3.16 2.10 14.66
N PRO A 47 4.17 2.83 14.16
CA PRO A 47 5.54 2.35 14.13
C PRO A 47 6.11 2.07 15.51
N PHE A 48 5.59 2.69 16.58
CA PHE A 48 6.14 2.54 17.94
C PHE A 48 5.57 1.35 18.72
N ARG A 49 4.74 0.52 18.09
CA ARG A 49 4.21 -0.69 18.75
C ARG A 49 5.33 -1.67 19.07
N PRO A 50 5.33 -2.30 20.28
CA PRO A 50 6.39 -3.23 20.69
C PRO A 50 6.66 -4.34 19.68
N LYS A 51 5.62 -4.96 19.12
CA LYS A 51 5.75 -6.02 18.11
C LYS A 51 6.39 -5.53 16.81
N LEU A 52 6.06 -4.32 16.36
CA LEU A 52 6.65 -3.76 15.14
C LEU A 52 8.11 -3.34 15.38
N GLN A 53 8.40 -2.78 16.55
CA GLN A 53 9.77 -2.47 16.98
C GLN A 53 10.62 -3.74 17.10
N GLU A 54 10.07 -4.83 17.65
CA GLU A 54 10.74 -6.13 17.70
C GLU A 54 11.11 -6.62 16.30
N ILE A 55 10.16 -6.60 15.35
CA ILE A 55 10.41 -7.01 13.96
C ILE A 55 11.47 -6.11 13.30
N LEU A 56 11.38 -4.79 13.47
CA LEU A 56 12.35 -3.84 12.90
C LEU A 56 13.77 -4.03 13.45
N ASN A 57 13.89 -4.47 14.71
CA ASN A 57 15.18 -4.74 15.34
C ASN A 57 15.83 -6.06 14.88
N LEU A 58 15.14 -6.90 14.08
CA LEU A 58 15.70 -8.16 13.58
C LEU A 58 16.68 -7.98 12.41
N GLY A 59 16.70 -6.83 11.74
CA GLY A 59 17.60 -6.54 10.60
C GLY A 59 16.98 -6.84 9.24
#